data_AF-A0A9P6ZPJ6-F1
#
_entry.id   AF-A0A9P6ZPJ6-F1
#
_cell.length_a   1.000
_cell.length_b   1.000
_cell.length_c   1.000
_cell.angle_alpha   90.00
_cell.angle_beta   90.00
_cell.angle_gamma   90.00
#
_symmetry.space_group_name_H-M   'P 1'
#
loop_
_entity.id
_entity.type
_entity.pdbx_description
1 polymer ?
#
loop_
_entity_poly.entity_id
_entity_poly.type
_entity_poly.pdbx_seq_one_letter_code
_entity_poly.pdbx_strand_id
1 'polypeptide(L)'
;MNRWKSLVEKCVIAGILKLAAQKLCKSKIFDPNDTNQALTALSQRFGLDICFSHPNAVSYLEKAVASHLRICFSTTKGGMWAFTGYPSEPLLSYVAAILLHGMPANLGIALRVLKRKVDDGMVEIGKSGELASRLLLLLAKDLFIRQDPSAGMIQDLHYNGSGDAELIDCQKVSVIDFLAYLFGKTFWSRLVEGKTAFQHAYINFSHWVPMTEFISLQVSDQTDANSPR
;
A
#
# COMPACT_ATOMS: atom_id res chain seq x y z
N MET A 1 2.13 -16.01 -27.36
CA MET A 1 2.40 -15.45 -26.02
C MET A 1 1.27 -15.83 -25.04
N ASN A 2 0.93 -17.13 -24.91
CA ASN A 2 -0.30 -17.60 -24.21
C ASN A 2 -0.05 -18.71 -23.16
N ARG A 3 1.20 -18.96 -22.73
CA ARG A 3 1.53 -20.12 -21.88
C ARG A 3 1.30 -19.95 -20.37
N TRP A 4 1.03 -18.73 -19.89
CA TRP A 4 0.81 -18.48 -18.46
C TRP A 4 -0.65 -18.64 -18.01
N LYS A 5 -1.61 -18.75 -18.93
CA LYS A 5 -3.05 -18.73 -18.61
C LYS A 5 -3.63 -20.05 -18.08
N SER A 6 -2.87 -21.15 -18.05
CA SER A 6 -3.46 -22.50 -17.94
C SER A 6 -3.15 -23.30 -16.67
N LEU A 7 -2.41 -22.78 -15.68
CA LEU A 7 -1.83 -23.65 -14.63
C LEU A 7 -2.19 -23.33 -13.18
N VAL A 8 -3.04 -22.33 -12.92
CA VAL A 8 -3.38 -22.00 -11.53
C VAL A 8 -4.84 -22.30 -11.27
N GLU A 9 -5.11 -23.56 -10.93
CA GLU A 9 -6.39 -23.96 -10.35
C GLU A 9 -6.69 -23.07 -9.13
N LYS A 10 -7.96 -22.74 -8.88
CA LYS A 10 -8.38 -21.89 -7.74
C LYS A 10 -7.81 -22.37 -6.40
N CYS A 11 -7.67 -23.69 -6.23
CA CYS A 11 -7.08 -24.33 -5.04
C CYS A 11 -5.61 -23.90 -4.82
N VAL A 12 -4.83 -23.77 -5.90
CA VAL A 12 -3.42 -23.34 -5.86
C VAL A 12 -3.32 -21.86 -5.46
N ILE A 13 -4.18 -20.98 -6.00
CA ILE A 13 -4.18 -19.55 -5.64
C ILE A 13 -4.52 -19.38 -4.17
N ALA A 14 -5.58 -20.04 -3.68
CA ALA A 14 -5.96 -19.98 -2.26
C ALA A 14 -4.83 -20.47 -1.34
N GLY A 15 -4.12 -21.53 -1.74
CA GLY A 15 -2.94 -22.03 -1.03
C GLY A 15 -1.80 -21.00 -0.98
N ILE A 16 -1.49 -20.36 -2.11
CA ILE A 16 -0.45 -19.33 -2.21
C ILE A 16 -0.81 -18.11 -1.34
N LEU A 17 -2.04 -17.62 -1.42
CA LEU A 17 -2.52 -16.47 -0.63
C LEU A 17 -2.44 -16.76 0.87
N LYS A 18 -2.85 -17.96 1.28
CA LYS A 18 -2.76 -18.41 2.67
C LYS A 18 -1.30 -18.49 3.14
N LEU A 19 -0.40 -19.04 2.32
CA LEU A 19 1.02 -19.12 2.64
C LEU A 19 1.65 -17.72 2.74
N ALA A 20 1.29 -16.81 1.83
CA ALA A 20 1.73 -15.43 1.85
C ALA A 20 1.27 -14.71 3.13
N ALA A 21 -0.01 -14.85 3.51
CA ALA A 21 -0.54 -14.30 4.76
C ALA A 21 0.22 -14.84 5.99
N GLN A 22 0.50 -16.15 6.00
CA GLN A 22 1.24 -16.81 7.07
C GLN A 22 2.68 -16.31 7.19
N LYS A 23 3.38 -16.16 6.06
CA LYS A 23 4.75 -15.64 6.03
C LYS A 23 4.80 -14.16 6.41
N LEU A 24 3.80 -13.38 5.99
CA LEU A 24 3.70 -11.96 6.32
C LEU A 24 3.41 -11.78 7.83
N CYS A 25 2.56 -12.61 8.43
CA CYS A 25 2.17 -12.47 9.84
C CYS A 25 3.00 -13.30 10.84
N LYS A 26 3.86 -14.21 10.36
CA LYS A 26 4.47 -15.27 11.18
C LYS A 26 3.41 -16.12 11.94
N SER A 27 2.18 -16.15 11.47
CA SER A 27 1.04 -16.73 12.17
C SER A 27 -0.01 -17.24 11.20
N LYS A 28 -0.77 -18.27 11.61
CA LYS A 28 -1.93 -18.77 10.85
C LYS A 28 -3.13 -17.82 10.93
N ILE A 29 -3.20 -17.03 12.00
CA ILE A 29 -4.30 -16.11 12.28
C ILE A 29 -3.68 -14.73 12.49
N PHE A 30 -4.21 -13.76 11.76
CA PHE A 30 -3.81 -12.37 11.90
C PHE A 30 -4.40 -11.77 13.18
N ASP A 31 -3.54 -11.21 14.02
CA ASP A 31 -3.93 -10.43 15.19
C ASP A 31 -3.60 -8.94 14.94
N PRO A 32 -4.60 -8.08 14.72
CA PRO A 32 -4.36 -6.66 14.53
C PRO A 32 -3.89 -5.93 15.80
N ASN A 33 -3.93 -6.57 16.98
CA ASN A 33 -3.37 -6.01 18.22
C ASN A 33 -1.87 -6.29 18.36
N ASP A 34 -1.36 -7.33 17.70
CA ASP A 34 0.07 -7.60 17.63
C ASP A 34 0.75 -6.49 16.83
N THR A 35 1.68 -5.79 17.47
CA THR A 35 2.35 -4.63 16.86
C THR A 35 3.14 -5.01 15.61
N ASN A 36 3.79 -6.17 15.59
CA ASN A 36 4.57 -6.61 14.43
C ASN A 36 3.65 -6.96 13.26
N GLN A 37 2.56 -7.69 13.52
CA GLN A 37 1.62 -8.07 12.46
C GLN A 37 0.89 -6.85 11.89
N ALA A 38 0.37 -5.98 12.75
CA ALA A 38 -0.33 -4.77 12.33
C ALA A 38 0.59 -3.84 11.52
N LEU A 39 1.78 -3.53 12.04
CA LEU A 39 2.72 -2.68 11.32
C LEU A 39 3.24 -3.35 10.05
N THR A 40 3.38 -4.67 10.01
CA THR A 40 3.76 -5.39 8.78
C THR A 40 2.71 -5.19 7.68
N ALA A 41 1.44 -5.48 7.99
CA ALA A 41 0.34 -5.35 7.01
C ALA A 41 0.21 -3.90 6.52
N LEU A 42 0.35 -2.92 7.43
CA LEU A 42 0.34 -1.50 7.07
C LEU A 42 1.60 -1.09 6.29
N SER A 43 2.78 -1.59 6.64
CA SER A 43 4.03 -1.26 5.94
C SER A 43 4.05 -1.78 4.51
N GLN A 44 3.55 -3.00 4.28
CA GLN A 44 3.42 -3.59 2.93
C GLN A 44 2.52 -2.74 2.01
N ARG A 45 1.59 -1.99 2.60
CA ARG A 45 0.55 -1.23 1.91
C ARG A 45 0.87 0.25 1.75
N PHE A 46 1.30 0.88 2.83
CA PHE A 46 1.46 2.33 2.93
C PHE A 46 2.92 2.77 2.93
N GLY A 47 3.86 1.83 2.85
CA GLY A 47 5.30 2.12 2.81
C GLY A 47 5.77 2.83 4.06
N LEU A 48 5.46 2.30 5.25
CA LEU A 48 5.80 2.96 6.51
C LEU A 48 7.32 3.04 6.70
N ASP A 49 7.76 4.24 7.07
CA ASP A 49 9.15 4.55 7.38
C ASP A 49 9.38 4.44 8.89
N ILE A 50 10.38 3.66 9.28
CA ILE A 50 10.68 3.41 10.69
C ILE A 50 11.83 4.33 11.11
N CYS A 51 11.59 5.12 12.15
CA CYS A 51 12.56 6.05 12.69
C CYS A 51 13.67 5.28 13.41
N PHE A 52 14.83 5.18 12.76
CA PHE A 52 15.98 4.44 13.26
C PHE A 52 16.44 4.90 14.65
N SER A 53 16.37 6.20 14.95
CA SER A 53 16.77 6.73 16.27
C SER A 53 15.84 6.34 17.43
N HIS A 54 14.69 5.72 17.15
CA HIS A 54 13.78 5.29 18.20
C HIS A 54 14.30 4.02 18.91
N PRO A 55 14.30 3.94 20.26
CA PRO A 55 14.90 2.81 21.01
C PRO A 55 14.36 1.43 20.64
N ASN A 56 13.10 1.34 20.21
CA ASN A 56 12.46 0.08 19.83
C ASN A 56 12.57 -0.25 18.33
N ALA A 57 13.12 0.65 17.51
CA ALA A 57 13.16 0.48 16.06
C ALA A 57 14.04 -0.71 15.64
N VAL A 58 15.24 -0.84 16.20
CA VAL A 58 16.17 -1.93 15.87
C VAL A 58 15.53 -3.30 16.14
N SER A 59 15.00 -3.49 17.35
CA SER A 59 14.34 -4.77 17.71
C SER A 59 13.12 -5.07 16.84
N TYR A 60 12.34 -4.04 16.47
CA TYR A 60 11.22 -4.21 15.55
C TYR A 60 11.70 -4.64 14.16
N LEU A 61 12.72 -3.97 13.60
CA LEU A 61 13.24 -4.24 12.27
C LEU A 61 13.88 -5.62 12.16
N GLU A 62 14.65 -6.04 13.17
CA GLU A 62 15.22 -7.39 13.25
C GLU A 62 14.12 -8.46 13.22
N LYS A 63 13.06 -8.29 14.03
CA LYS A 63 11.90 -9.19 14.02
C LYS A 63 11.19 -9.17 12.67
N ALA A 64 10.99 -7.99 12.09
CA ALA A 64 10.32 -7.85 10.81
C ALA A 64 11.09 -8.57 9.69
N VAL A 65 12.42 -8.46 9.67
CA VAL A 65 13.27 -9.17 8.71
C VAL A 65 13.26 -10.67 8.96
N ALA A 66 13.41 -11.10 10.20
CA ALA A 66 13.50 -12.52 10.55
C ALA A 66 12.17 -13.28 10.42
N SER A 67 11.03 -12.60 10.44
CA SER A 67 9.73 -13.27 10.62
C SER A 67 8.57 -12.73 9.80
N HIS A 68 8.70 -11.58 9.14
CA HIS A 68 7.56 -10.90 8.52
C HIS A 68 7.82 -10.50 7.07
N LEU A 69 8.73 -11.18 6.35
CA LEU A 69 9.06 -10.90 4.94
C LEU A 69 9.63 -9.49 4.65
N ARG A 70 10.05 -8.74 5.68
CA ARG A 70 10.80 -7.50 5.45
C ARG A 70 12.19 -7.86 4.91
N ILE A 71 12.64 -7.14 3.90
CA ILE A 71 13.95 -7.34 3.27
C ILE A 71 14.95 -6.40 3.94
N CYS A 72 16.15 -6.93 4.21
CA CYS A 72 17.33 -6.13 4.54
C CYS A 72 18.14 -5.88 3.27
N PHE A 73 18.17 -4.63 2.81
CA PHE A 73 18.89 -4.23 1.61
C PHE A 73 20.38 -4.05 1.87
N SER A 74 20.73 -3.41 2.99
CA SER A 74 22.11 -3.17 3.38
C SER A 74 22.23 -2.93 4.88
N THR A 75 23.45 -3.06 5.39
CA THR A 75 23.80 -2.77 6.79
C THR A 75 25.01 -1.84 6.84
N THR A 76 25.10 -1.03 7.90
CA THR A 76 26.31 -0.23 8.16
C THR A 76 27.46 -1.12 8.62
N LYS A 77 28.71 -0.64 8.54
CA LYS A 77 29.96 -1.38 8.85
C LYS A 77 30.09 -1.93 10.29
N GLY A 78 29.06 -1.83 11.13
CA GLY A 78 28.99 -2.46 12.45
C GLY A 78 27.68 -3.21 12.70
N GLY A 79 26.84 -3.45 11.68
CA GLY A 79 25.55 -4.14 11.81
C GLY A 79 24.46 -3.37 12.56
N MET A 80 24.77 -2.19 13.14
CA MET A 80 23.85 -1.45 14.01
C MET A 80 22.66 -0.82 13.28
N TRP A 81 22.81 -0.54 11.99
CA TRP A 81 21.77 0.08 11.17
C TRP A 81 21.52 -0.78 9.93
N ALA A 82 20.26 -1.13 9.68
CA ALA A 82 19.84 -1.95 8.56
C ALA A 82 18.83 -1.17 7.70
N PHE A 83 19.20 -0.85 6.46
CA PHE A 83 18.26 -0.32 5.49
C PHE A 83 17.33 -1.46 5.08
N THR A 84 16.06 -1.34 5.46
CA THR A 84 15.10 -2.42 5.30
C THR A 84 13.81 -1.88 4.72
N GLY A 85 13.08 -2.73 4.03
CA GLY A 85 11.79 -2.38 3.45
C GLY A 85 11.01 -3.61 3.05
N TYR A 86 9.74 -3.41 2.74
CA TYR A 86 8.91 -4.47 2.19
C TYR A 86 9.06 -4.50 0.66
N PRO A 87 9.05 -5.69 0.04
CA PRO A 87 9.09 -5.77 -1.41
C PRO A 87 7.86 -5.10 -2.02
N SER A 88 8.07 -4.38 -3.11
CA SER A 88 6.99 -3.81 -3.93
C SER A 88 6.30 -4.93 -4.72
N GLU A 89 5.46 -5.70 -4.04
CA GLU A 89 4.87 -6.91 -4.60
C GLU A 89 3.32 -6.86 -4.48
N PRO A 90 2.59 -6.80 -5.62
CA PRO A 90 1.14 -6.65 -5.63
C PRO A 90 0.38 -7.78 -4.91
N LEU A 91 0.83 -9.03 -4.97
CA LEU A 91 0.18 -10.15 -4.29
C LEU A 91 0.26 -10.01 -2.76
N LEU A 92 1.40 -9.59 -2.21
CA LEU A 92 1.60 -9.31 -0.80
C LEU A 92 0.81 -8.08 -0.35
N SER A 93 0.70 -7.05 -1.20
CA SER A 93 -0.20 -5.92 -0.92
C SER A 93 -1.66 -6.36 -0.85
N TYR A 94 -2.11 -7.17 -1.81
CA TYR A 94 -3.46 -7.75 -1.81
C TYR A 94 -3.71 -8.58 -0.54
N VAL A 95 -2.76 -9.44 -0.16
CA VAL A 95 -2.83 -10.21 1.09
C VAL A 95 -2.92 -9.27 2.30
N ALA A 96 -2.11 -8.23 2.38
CA ALA A 96 -2.18 -7.26 3.47
C ALA A 96 -3.54 -6.55 3.51
N ALA A 97 -4.14 -6.24 2.35
CA ALA A 97 -5.49 -5.68 2.28
C ALA A 97 -6.55 -6.65 2.81
N ILE A 98 -6.48 -7.94 2.45
CA ILE A 98 -7.35 -8.98 3.02
C ILE A 98 -7.22 -9.02 4.54
N LEU A 99 -6.00 -8.95 5.09
CA LEU A 99 -5.80 -9.01 6.53
C LEU A 99 -6.43 -7.81 7.24
N LEU A 100 -6.26 -6.61 6.69
CA LEU A 100 -6.79 -5.37 7.24
C LEU A 100 -8.31 -5.27 7.13
N HIS A 101 -8.91 -5.77 6.05
CA HIS A 101 -10.35 -5.66 5.78
C HIS A 101 -11.14 -6.95 6.06
N GLY A 102 -10.46 -8.05 6.38
CA GLY A 102 -11.08 -9.38 6.53
C GLY A 102 -12.05 -9.50 7.70
N MET A 103 -11.94 -8.60 8.70
CA MET A 103 -12.97 -8.41 9.72
C MET A 103 -13.22 -6.91 9.91
N PRO A 104 -14.48 -6.47 10.17
CA PRO A 104 -14.82 -5.05 10.28
C PRO A 104 -13.96 -4.24 11.27
N ALA A 105 -13.47 -4.89 12.33
CA ALA A 105 -12.67 -4.24 13.36
C ALA A 105 -11.17 -4.16 13.05
N ASN A 106 -10.65 -5.00 12.15
CA ASN A 106 -9.21 -5.19 11.95
C ASN A 106 -8.50 -3.90 11.57
N LEU A 107 -9.00 -3.21 10.55
CA LEU A 107 -8.43 -1.95 10.08
C LEU A 107 -8.37 -0.90 11.20
N GLY A 108 -9.47 -0.72 11.94
CA GLY A 108 -9.52 0.25 13.04
C GLY A 108 -8.56 -0.09 14.19
N ILE A 109 -8.37 -1.37 14.50
CA ILE A 109 -7.38 -1.80 15.50
C ILE A 109 -5.95 -1.56 14.98
N ALA A 110 -5.64 -1.98 13.75
CA ALA A 110 -4.32 -1.79 13.16
C ALA A 110 -3.94 -0.31 13.04
N LEU A 111 -4.88 0.56 12.65
CA LEU A 111 -4.67 2.01 12.61
C LEU A 111 -4.45 2.61 14.01
N ARG A 112 -5.06 2.06 15.07
CA ARG A 112 -4.74 2.46 16.45
C ARG A 112 -3.34 2.03 16.88
N VAL A 113 -2.86 0.87 16.44
CA VAL A 113 -1.45 0.48 16.60
C VAL A 113 -0.55 1.50 15.91
N LEU A 114 -0.81 1.79 14.64
CA LEU A 114 -0.04 2.79 13.87
C LEU A 114 -0.04 4.15 14.56
N LYS A 115 -1.20 4.63 15.00
CA LYS A 115 -1.30 5.91 15.69
C LYS A 115 -0.38 5.96 16.93
N ARG A 116 -0.41 4.94 17.78
CA ARG A 116 0.48 4.86 18.95
C ARG A 116 1.96 4.90 18.55
N LYS A 117 2.31 4.29 17.40
CA LYS A 117 3.68 4.25 16.88
C LYS A 117 4.12 5.51 16.14
N VAL A 118 3.18 6.30 15.68
CA VAL A 118 3.43 7.67 15.24
C VAL A 118 3.59 8.57 16.47
N ASP A 119 2.70 8.46 17.46
CA ASP A 119 2.74 9.28 18.68
C ASP A 119 4.02 9.03 19.51
N ASP A 120 4.52 7.79 19.56
CA ASP A 120 5.79 7.46 20.25
C ASP A 120 7.05 7.75 19.42
N GLY A 121 6.90 8.17 18.16
CA GLY A 121 7.99 8.54 17.27
C GLY A 121 8.69 7.37 16.57
N MET A 122 8.20 6.13 16.69
CA MET A 122 8.79 4.99 15.99
C MET A 122 8.50 4.98 14.48
N VAL A 123 7.39 5.55 14.04
CA VAL A 123 7.00 5.64 12.62
C VAL A 123 7.07 7.10 12.16
N GLU A 124 7.80 7.35 11.09
CA GLU A 124 7.90 8.69 10.50
C GLU A 124 6.62 9.04 9.72
N ILE A 125 6.17 10.29 9.88
CA ILE A 125 4.98 10.80 9.18
C ILE A 125 5.30 11.42 7.80
N GLY A 126 6.59 11.54 7.48
CA GLY A 126 7.08 12.25 6.30
C GLY A 126 6.90 13.77 6.39
N LYS A 127 7.14 14.46 5.28
CA LYS A 127 6.93 15.92 5.16
C LYS A 127 5.52 16.21 4.66
N SER A 128 4.97 17.38 5.00
CA SER A 128 3.75 17.92 4.37
C SER A 128 2.54 16.97 4.29
N GLY A 129 2.37 16.08 5.26
CA GLY A 129 1.23 15.14 5.29
C GLY A 129 1.39 13.90 4.41
N GLU A 130 2.60 13.53 4.00
CA GLU A 130 2.90 12.35 3.17
C GLU A 130 2.28 11.05 3.71
N LEU A 131 2.41 10.72 5.00
CA LEU A 131 1.76 9.50 5.52
C LEU A 131 0.23 9.59 5.45
N ALA A 132 -0.33 10.77 5.77
CA ALA A 132 -1.77 10.98 5.75
C ALA A 132 -2.36 10.87 4.34
N SER A 133 -1.68 11.40 3.33
CA SER A 133 -2.12 11.30 1.92
C SER A 133 -2.07 9.86 1.42
N ARG A 134 -1.00 9.11 1.74
CA ARG A 134 -0.86 7.69 1.41
C ARG A 134 -1.99 6.85 2.01
N LEU A 135 -2.28 7.08 3.30
CA LEU A 135 -3.39 6.43 4.00
C LEU A 135 -4.73 6.79 3.36
N LEU A 136 -5.00 8.08 3.15
CA LEU A 136 -6.27 8.55 2.59
C LEU A 136 -6.56 7.95 1.22
N LEU A 137 -5.62 8.08 0.28
CA LEU A 137 -5.81 7.65 -1.11
C LEU A 137 -6.00 6.14 -1.21
N LEU A 138 -5.16 5.36 -0.52
CA LEU A 138 -5.20 3.91 -0.64
C LEU A 138 -6.35 3.30 0.17
N LEU A 139 -6.68 3.81 1.36
CA LEU A 139 -7.88 3.36 2.09
C LEU A 139 -9.16 3.73 1.34
N ALA A 140 -9.25 4.93 0.76
CA ALA A 140 -10.39 5.29 -0.06
C ALA A 140 -10.56 4.34 -1.24
N LYS A 141 -9.46 3.94 -1.89
CA LYS A 141 -9.52 2.98 -2.99
C LYS A 141 -10.03 1.62 -2.51
N ASP A 142 -9.52 1.10 -1.40
CA ASP A 142 -10.00 -0.17 -0.86
C ASP A 142 -11.49 -0.15 -0.53
N LEU A 143 -11.93 0.92 0.13
CA LEU A 143 -13.31 1.05 0.54
C LEU A 143 -14.21 1.20 -0.68
N PHE A 144 -13.78 1.94 -1.71
CA PHE A 144 -14.47 2.08 -2.98
C PHE A 144 -14.65 0.72 -3.69
N ILE A 145 -13.59 -0.08 -3.82
CA ILE A 145 -13.66 -1.38 -4.50
C ILE A 145 -14.46 -2.43 -3.72
N ARG A 146 -14.52 -2.31 -2.39
CA ARG A 146 -15.25 -3.23 -1.50
C ARG A 146 -16.69 -2.80 -1.21
N GLN A 147 -17.17 -1.71 -1.82
CA GLN A 147 -18.58 -1.31 -1.69
C GLN A 147 -19.53 -2.32 -2.33
N ASP A 148 -19.06 -3.07 -3.32
CA ASP A 148 -19.81 -4.14 -3.95
C ASP A 148 -19.75 -5.40 -3.07
N PRO A 149 -20.88 -5.91 -2.55
CA PRO A 149 -20.92 -7.12 -1.73
C PRO A 149 -20.39 -8.37 -2.44
N SER A 150 -20.27 -8.36 -3.78
CA SER A 150 -19.69 -9.45 -4.57
C SER A 150 -18.16 -9.50 -4.54
N ALA A 151 -17.49 -8.59 -3.82
CA ALA A 151 -16.03 -8.41 -3.80
C ALA A 151 -15.33 -8.90 -2.53
N GLY A 152 -16.05 -9.65 -1.68
CA GLY A 152 -15.85 -9.66 -0.24
C GLY A 152 -15.21 -10.89 0.40
N MET A 153 -14.77 -11.91 -0.35
CA MET A 153 -14.12 -13.09 0.25
C MET A 153 -12.75 -13.38 -0.36
N ILE A 154 -11.87 -14.06 0.40
CA ILE A 154 -10.56 -14.59 -0.07
C ILE A 154 -10.68 -15.41 -1.38
N GLN A 155 -11.90 -15.83 -1.72
CA GLN A 155 -12.26 -16.64 -2.87
C GLN A 155 -12.58 -15.81 -4.12
N ASP A 156 -12.75 -14.49 -4.00
CA ASP A 156 -13.19 -13.62 -5.08
C ASP A 156 -11.99 -13.07 -5.85
N LEU A 157 -11.35 -13.97 -6.61
CA LEU A 157 -10.80 -13.55 -7.90
C LEU A 157 -11.99 -12.98 -8.67
N HIS A 158 -12.07 -11.65 -8.76
CA HIS A 158 -13.14 -10.97 -9.47
C HIS A 158 -13.09 -11.40 -10.94
N TYR A 159 -13.95 -12.36 -11.29
CA TYR A 159 -14.06 -12.88 -12.64
C TYR A 159 -14.94 -11.89 -13.42
N ASN A 160 -14.30 -10.90 -14.04
CA ASN A 160 -14.98 -9.85 -14.81
C ASN A 160 -15.57 -10.32 -16.15
N GLY A 161 -15.81 -11.64 -16.33
CA GLY A 161 -16.32 -12.22 -17.58
C GLY A 161 -15.32 -12.21 -18.76
N SER A 162 -14.20 -11.50 -18.63
CA SER A 162 -13.03 -11.63 -19.49
C SER A 162 -12.09 -12.65 -18.87
N GLY A 163 -11.34 -13.40 -19.67
CA GLY A 163 -10.47 -14.49 -19.20
C GLY A 163 -9.25 -14.07 -18.36
N ASP A 164 -9.30 -12.91 -17.68
CA ASP A 164 -8.24 -12.32 -16.88
C ASP A 164 -8.77 -12.05 -15.45
N ALA A 165 -8.52 -12.99 -14.55
CA ALA A 165 -8.82 -12.84 -13.12
C ALA A 165 -7.79 -11.92 -12.46
N GLU A 166 -8.18 -10.69 -12.13
CA GLU A 166 -7.33 -9.74 -11.40
C GLU A 166 -7.57 -9.83 -9.88
N LEU A 167 -6.54 -9.54 -9.08
CA LEU A 167 -6.69 -9.37 -7.64
C LEU A 167 -7.46 -8.06 -7.41
N ILE A 168 -8.51 -8.07 -6.58
CA ILE A 168 -9.40 -6.91 -6.42
C ILE A 168 -8.65 -5.62 -6.04
N ASP A 169 -7.68 -5.67 -5.12
CA ASP A 169 -6.91 -4.49 -4.71
C ASP A 169 -5.90 -4.02 -5.78
N CYS A 170 -5.72 -4.78 -6.86
CA CYS A 170 -4.89 -4.46 -8.02
C CYS A 170 -5.72 -4.11 -9.27
N GLN A 171 -7.05 -4.02 -9.14
CA GLN A 171 -7.90 -3.65 -10.26
C GLN A 171 -7.78 -2.17 -10.61
N LYS A 172 -7.91 -1.87 -11.90
CA LYS A 172 -8.05 -0.49 -12.39
C LYS A 172 -9.37 0.11 -11.93
N VAL A 173 -9.34 1.36 -11.49
CA VAL A 173 -10.53 2.11 -11.06
C VAL A 173 -10.65 3.38 -11.88
N SER A 174 -11.87 3.70 -12.34
CA SER A 174 -12.20 4.95 -13.02
C SER A 174 -11.85 6.16 -12.15
N VAL A 175 -11.09 7.10 -12.71
CA VAL A 175 -10.73 8.34 -12.01
C VAL A 175 -11.97 9.15 -11.63
N ILE A 176 -12.98 9.16 -12.51
CA ILE A 176 -14.25 9.85 -12.25
C ILE A 176 -14.94 9.29 -11.02
N ASP A 177 -15.09 7.97 -10.96
CA ASP A 177 -15.84 7.33 -9.88
C ASP A 177 -15.08 7.39 -8.56
N PHE A 178 -13.77 7.19 -8.60
CA PHE A 178 -12.92 7.30 -7.41
C PHE A 178 -12.93 8.70 -6.80
N LEU A 179 -12.78 9.75 -7.62
CA LEU A 179 -12.80 11.12 -7.10
C LEU A 179 -14.20 11.54 -6.64
N ALA A 180 -15.26 11.07 -7.30
CA ALA A 180 -16.63 11.26 -6.82
C ALA A 180 -16.89 10.54 -5.50
N TYR A 181 -16.25 9.39 -5.28
CA TYR A 181 -16.29 8.68 -4.01
C TYR A 181 -15.53 9.44 -2.91
N LEU A 182 -14.30 9.87 -3.20
CA LEU A 182 -13.41 10.53 -2.24
C LEU A 182 -13.90 11.92 -1.82
N PHE A 183 -14.39 12.72 -2.78
CA PHE A 183 -14.78 14.12 -2.56
C PHE A 183 -16.30 14.36 -2.60
N GLY A 184 -17.09 13.31 -2.81
CA GLY A 184 -18.54 13.37 -2.91
C GLY A 184 -19.07 13.59 -4.34
N LYS A 185 -20.32 13.19 -4.57
CA LYS A 185 -20.95 13.15 -5.91
C LYS A 185 -21.01 14.52 -6.60
N THR A 186 -21.02 15.60 -5.84
CA THR A 186 -21.06 16.99 -6.34
C THR A 186 -19.68 17.51 -6.74
N PHE A 187 -18.60 16.77 -6.50
CA PHE A 187 -17.23 17.16 -6.85
C PHE A 187 -17.12 17.59 -8.32
N TRP A 188 -17.66 16.78 -9.23
CA TRP A 188 -17.59 17.05 -10.67
C TRP A 188 -18.53 18.15 -11.16
N SER A 189 -19.56 18.52 -10.39
CA SER A 189 -20.47 19.61 -10.76
C SER A 189 -19.75 20.96 -10.88
N ARG A 190 -18.60 21.10 -10.22
CA ARG A 190 -17.76 22.31 -10.25
C ARG A 190 -16.63 22.25 -11.28
N LEU A 191 -16.42 21.10 -11.92
CA LEU A 191 -15.28 20.79 -12.79
C LEU A 191 -15.75 20.02 -14.04
N VAL A 192 -16.69 20.60 -14.78
CA VAL A 192 -17.32 19.94 -15.94
C VAL A 192 -16.29 19.55 -17.00
N GLU A 193 -15.36 20.45 -17.32
CA GLU A 193 -14.26 20.16 -18.26
C GLU A 193 -13.32 19.05 -17.76
N GLY A 194 -13.06 19.03 -16.44
CA GLY A 194 -12.25 17.99 -15.80
C GLY A 194 -12.90 16.61 -15.93
N LYS A 195 -14.23 16.52 -15.79
CA LYS A 195 -14.94 15.25 -15.96
C LYS A 195 -14.76 14.70 -17.39
N THR A 196 -14.86 15.56 -18.40
CA THR A 196 -14.61 15.15 -19.79
C THR A 196 -13.15 14.73 -20.00
N ALA A 197 -12.19 15.47 -19.45
CA ALA A 197 -10.76 15.15 -19.58
C ALA A 197 -10.40 13.77 -18.99
N PHE A 198 -11.07 13.36 -17.91
CA PHE A 198 -10.81 12.09 -17.22
C PHE A 198 -11.76 10.94 -17.60
N GLN A 199 -12.60 11.09 -18.62
CA GLN A 199 -13.64 10.10 -18.98
C GLN A 199 -13.13 8.69 -19.32
N HIS A 200 -11.86 8.58 -19.70
CA HIS A 200 -11.19 7.31 -19.98
C HIS A 200 -9.95 7.09 -19.11
N ALA A 201 -9.78 7.90 -18.07
CA ALA A 201 -8.65 7.80 -17.17
C ALA A 201 -8.93 6.78 -16.05
N TYR A 202 -7.92 5.97 -15.75
CA TYR A 202 -7.97 4.96 -14.70
C TYR A 202 -6.75 5.08 -13.80
N ILE A 203 -6.94 4.78 -12.53
CA ILE A 203 -5.88 4.62 -11.55
C ILE A 203 -5.72 3.13 -11.21
N ASN A 204 -4.47 2.70 -11.01
CA ASN A 204 -4.17 1.37 -10.52
C ASN A 204 -2.97 1.41 -9.58
N PHE A 205 -3.21 1.80 -8.33
CA PHE A 205 -2.23 1.69 -7.26
C PHE A 205 -2.73 0.68 -6.21
N SER A 206 -1.87 -0.22 -5.76
CA SER A 206 -2.19 -1.22 -4.72
C SER A 206 -1.38 -1.02 -3.44
N HIS A 207 -0.25 -0.34 -3.51
CA HIS A 207 0.60 -0.03 -2.37
C HIS A 207 1.51 1.16 -2.66
N TRP A 208 2.12 1.69 -1.60
CA TRP A 208 3.18 2.68 -1.64
C TRP A 208 4.53 2.04 -1.33
N VAL A 209 5.58 2.56 -1.95
CA VAL A 209 6.96 2.20 -1.68
C VAL A 209 7.65 3.42 -1.06
N PRO A 210 8.44 3.25 0.02
CA PRO A 210 9.29 4.32 0.52
C PRO A 210 10.17 4.89 -0.60
N MET A 211 10.19 6.22 -0.77
CA MET A 211 11.12 6.86 -1.69
C MET A 211 12.44 7.13 -0.99
N THR A 212 13.52 6.57 -1.52
CA THR A 212 14.88 6.76 -0.97
C THR A 212 15.57 8.02 -1.49
N GLU A 213 15.00 8.69 -2.50
CA GLU A 213 15.54 9.91 -3.10
C GLU A 213 14.45 10.97 -3.26
N PHE A 214 14.79 12.23 -2.97
CA PHE A 214 13.94 13.36 -3.34
C PHE A 214 14.00 13.53 -4.85
N ILE A 215 12.85 13.66 -5.50
CA ILE A 215 12.79 14.15 -6.88
C ILE A 215 13.24 15.62 -6.83
N SER A 216 14.54 15.86 -7.03
CA SER A 216 15.03 17.21 -7.23
C SER A 216 14.42 17.71 -8.53
N LEU A 217 13.60 18.76 -8.46
CA LEU A 217 13.25 19.55 -9.64
C LEU A 217 14.57 20.02 -10.24
N GLN A 218 14.93 19.50 -11.42
CA GLN A 218 15.96 20.13 -12.21
C GLN A 218 15.42 21.50 -12.61
N VAL A 219 15.80 22.52 -11.84
CA VAL A 219 15.67 23.90 -12.27
C VAL A 219 16.62 24.01 -13.45
N SER A 220 16.07 24.05 -14.67
CA SER A 220 16.81 24.45 -15.83
C SER A 220 17.19 25.92 -15.63
N ASP A 221 18.42 26.19 -15.23
CA ASP A 221 19.03 27.51 -15.32
C ASP A 221 19.15 27.89 -16.81
N GLN A 222 18.06 28.43 -17.36
CA GLN A 222 18.16 29.37 -18.47
C GLN A 222 18.27 30.76 -17.86
N THR A 223 19.48 31.14 -17.44
CA THR A 223 19.83 32.54 -17.31
C THR A 223 20.05 33.11 -18.70
N ASP A 224 18.98 33.67 -19.27
CA ASP A 224 19.07 34.73 -20.27
C ASP A 224 19.82 35.92 -19.65
N ALA A 225 21.05 36.13 -20.09
CA ALA A 225 21.77 37.38 -19.85
C ALA A 225 21.92 38.13 -21.18
N ASN A 226 20.83 38.82 -21.58
CA ASN A 226 20.92 39.95 -22.48
C ASN A 226 21.02 41.25 -21.64
N SER A 227 22.13 41.96 -21.88
CA SER A 227 22.55 43.34 -21.52
C SER A 227 21.45 44.39 -21.27
N PRO A 228 21.69 45.54 -20.57
CA PRO A 228 22.66 46.56 -21.03
C PRO A 228 23.30 47.53 -20.00
N ARG A 229 24.58 47.87 -20.20
CA ARG A 229 25.15 49.24 -20.45
C ARG A 229 26.67 49.23 -20.29
#